data_AF-A0A453CLX8-F1
#
_entry.id   AF-A0A453CLX8-F1
#
_cell.length_a   1.000
_cell.length_b   1.000
_cell.length_c   1.000
_cell.angle_alpha   90.00
_cell.angle_beta   90.00
_cell.angle_gamma   90.00
#
_symmetry.space_group_name_H-M   'P 1'
#
loop_
_entity.id
_entity.type
_entity.pdbx_description
1 polymer ?
#
loop_
_entity_poly.entity_id
_entity_poly.type
_entity_poly.pdbx_seq_one_letter_code
_entity_poly.pdbx_strand_id
1 'polypeptide(L)' 'MAKLYVQAVPPPDLNKNTEWFMYPGVWTTYIFILFVSWLLILSIFGCTPGMAWTLVNLGHFAA' A
#
# COMPACT_ATOMS: atom_id res chain seq x y z
N MET A 1 -3.24 7.54 -43.97
CA MET A 1 -3.52 6.44 -43.02
C MET A 1 -2.60 6.62 -41.83
N ALA A 2 -3.11 7.05 -40.67
CA ALA A 2 -2.29 7.21 -39.47
C ALA A 2 -1.90 5.84 -38.91
N LYS A 3 -0.64 5.65 -38.49
CA LYS A 3 -0.20 4.44 -37.78
C LYS A 3 -0.95 4.38 -36.44
N LEU A 4 -1.80 3.37 -36.28
CA LEU A 4 -2.58 3.10 -35.05
C LEU A 4 -1.83 2.22 -34.04
N TYR A 5 -0.62 1.75 -34.36
CA TYR A 5 0.17 0.88 -33.50
C TYR A 5 1.24 1.69 -32.77
N VAL A 6 1.15 1.71 -31.44
CA VAL A 6 2.20 2.23 -30.57
C VAL A 6 3.23 1.12 -30.32
N GLN A 7 4.51 1.45 -30.44
CA GLN A 7 5.56 0.53 -30.05
C GLN A 7 5.50 0.39 -28.52
N ALA A 8 5.17 -0.80 -28.03
CA ALA A 8 5.24 -1.09 -26.61
C ALA A 8 6.71 -1.13 -26.20
N VAL A 9 7.11 -0.23 -25.29
CA VAL A 9 8.43 -0.30 -24.65
C VAL A 9 8.42 -1.52 -23.73
N PRO A 10 9.45 -2.39 -23.78
CA PRO A 10 9.57 -3.49 -22.83
C PRO A 10 9.50 -2.96 -21.39
N PRO A 11 8.88 -3.70 -20.45
CA PRO A 11 8.92 -3.32 -19.04
C PRO A 11 10.37 -3.13 -18.59
N PRO A 12 10.63 -2.18 -17.68
CA PRO A 12 11.97 -2.03 -17.10
C PRO A 12 12.44 -3.35 -16.51
N ASP A 13 13.71 -3.70 -16.72
CA ASP A 13 14.30 -4.84 -16.03
C ASP A 13 14.47 -4.49 -14.55
N LEU A 14 13.56 -5.01 -13.73
CA LEU A 14 13.56 -4.79 -12.29
C LEU A 14 14.40 -5.86 -11.62
N ASN A 15 15.04 -5.49 -10.50
CA ASN A 15 15.72 -6.45 -9.65
C ASN A 15 14.73 -7.54 -9.19
N LYS A 16 14.99 -8.79 -9.58
CA LYS A 16 14.14 -9.95 -9.28
C LYS A 16 13.91 -10.20 -7.80
N ASN A 17 14.81 -9.72 -6.93
CA ASN A 17 14.64 -9.84 -5.48
C ASN A 17 13.62 -8.84 -4.91
N THR A 18 13.27 -7.78 -5.65
CA THR A 18 12.42 -6.67 -5.15
C THR A 18 11.31 -6.27 -6.10
N GLU A 19 11.22 -6.86 -7.30
CA GLU A 19 10.19 -6.52 -8.29
C GLU A 19 8.76 -6.75 -7.79
N TRP A 20 8.59 -7.68 -6.84
CA TRP A 20 7.32 -7.95 -6.17
C TRP A 20 6.74 -6.72 -5.47
N PHE A 21 7.56 -5.74 -5.08
CA PHE A 21 7.10 -4.49 -4.50
C PHE A 21 6.24 -3.66 -5.47
N MET A 22 6.38 -3.89 -6.78
CA MET A 22 5.56 -3.22 -7.80
C MET A 22 4.22 -3.92 -8.04
N TYR A 23 3.98 -5.10 -7.44
CA TYR A 23 2.75 -5.84 -7.65
C TYR A 23 1.57 -5.13 -6.97
N PRO A 24 0.45 -4.88 -7.69
CA PRO A 24 -0.74 -4.24 -7.12
C PRO A 24 -1.29 -4.97 -5.89
N GLY A 25 -1.15 -6.29 -5.84
CA GLY A 25 -1.57 -7.13 -4.71
C GLY A 25 -0.87 -6.77 -3.39
N VAL A 26 0.40 -6.37 -3.46
CA VAL A 26 1.20 -6.02 -2.27
C VAL A 26 0.66 -4.72 -1.66
N TRP A 27 0.45 -3.70 -2.48
CA TRP A 27 -0.08 -2.41 -2.05
C TRP A 27 -1.52 -2.49 -1.56
N THR A 28 -2.36 -3.25 -2.25
CA THR A 28 -3.75 -3.45 -1.82
C THR A 28 -3.82 -4.16 -0.48
N THR A 29 -3.01 -5.20 -0.28
CA THR A 29 -2.92 -5.90 1.01
C THR A 29 -2.38 -4.97 2.11
N TYR A 30 -1.36 -4.17 1.81
CA TYR A 30 -0.80 -3.20 2.75
C TYR A 30 -1.84 -2.17 3.21
N ILE A 31 -2.58 -1.57 2.28
CA ILE A 31 -3.65 -0.61 2.59
C ILE A 31 -4.76 -1.30 3.40
N PHE A 32 -5.11 -2.54 3.07
CA PHE A 32 -6.10 -3.30 3.81
C PHE A 32 -5.65 -3.55 5.27
N ILE A 33 -4.39 -3.92 5.48
CA ILE A 33 -3.82 -4.09 6.83
C ILE A 33 -3.88 -2.78 7.62
N LEU A 34 -3.49 -1.66 7.04
CA LEU A 34 -3.57 -0.35 7.70
C LEU A 34 -5.00 0.02 8.08
N PHE A 35 -5.96 -0.21 7.17
CA PHE A 35 -7.36 0.09 7.41
C PHE A 35 -7.97 -0.76 8.53
N VAL A 36 -7.74 -2.08 8.51
CA VAL A 36 -8.21 -2.97 9.58
C VAL A 36 -7.55 -2.63 10.92
N SER A 37 -6.25 -2.34 10.91
CA SER A 37 -5.53 -1.90 12.13
C SER A 37 -6.15 -0.62 12.71
N TRP A 38 -6.47 0.35 11.84
CA TRP A 38 -7.12 1.59 12.25
C TRP A 38 -8.52 1.34 12.84
N LEU A 39 -9.33 0.47 12.24
CA LEU A 39 -10.63 0.06 12.79
C LEU A 39 -10.50 -0.65 14.14
N LEU A 40 -9.49 -1.52 14.31
CA LEU A 40 -9.24 -2.21 15.58
C LEU A 40 -8.89 -1.22 16.68
N ILE A 41 -7.98 -0.27 16.43
CA ILE A 41 -7.63 0.76 17.40
C ILE A 41 -8.84 1.62 17.75
N LEU A 42 -9.64 2.02 16.75
CA LEU A 42 -10.89 2.73 17.01
C LEU A 42 -11.84 1.95 17.90
N SER A 43 -12.05 0.66 17.61
CA SER A 43 -12.98 -0.18 18.35
C SER A 43 -12.53 -0.47 19.78
N ILE A 44 -11.22 -0.70 20.00
CA ILE A 44 -10.68 -1.08 21.30
C ILE A 44 -10.58 0.14 22.22
N PHE A 45 -10.10 1.27 21.71
CA PHE A 45 -9.81 2.45 22.52
C PHE A 45 -10.96 3.47 22.56
N GLY A 46 -11.94 3.37 21.65
CA GLY A 46 -13.04 4.34 21.55
C GLY A 46 -12.56 5.78 21.30
N CYS A 47 -11.36 5.94 20.73
CA CYS A 47 -10.73 7.23 20.52
C CYS A 47 -11.17 7.89 19.21
N THR A 48 -10.70 9.10 18.96
CA THR A 48 -11.03 9.80 17.70
C THR A 48 -10.33 9.14 16.50
N PRO A 49 -10.93 9.22 15.29
CA PRO A 49 -10.31 8.86 14.01
C PRO A 49 -8.85 9.28 13.85
N GLY A 50 -8.53 10.53 14.21
CA GLY A 50 -7.17 11.08 14.11
C GLY A 50 -6.21 10.44 15.12
N MET A 51 -6.66 10.19 16.35
CA MET A 51 -5.82 9.54 17.36
C MET A 51 -5.53 8.08 17.00
N ALA A 52 -6.53 7.35 16.50
CA ALA A 52 -6.33 5.99 16.01
C ALA A 52 -5.31 5.94 14.87
N TRP A 53 -5.35 6.91 13.95
CA TRP A 53 -4.36 7.02 12.86
C TRP A 53 -2.96 7.28 13.40
N THR A 54 -2.80 8.20 14.36
CA THR A 54 -1.51 8.46 15.01
C THR A 54 -0.93 7.20 15.66
N LEU A 55 -1.75 6.42 16.37
CA LEU A 55 -1.31 5.18 17.01
C LEU A 55 -0.87 4.11 15.99
N VAL A 56 -1.62 3.94 14.91
CA VAL A 56 -1.24 3.02 13.81
C VAL A 56 0.08 3.44 13.18
N ASN A 57 0.31 4.73 12.94
CA ASN A 57 1.57 5.21 12.35
C ASN A 57 2.75 5.03 13.31
N LEU A 58 2.58 5.38 14.59
CA LEU A 58 3.61 5.15 15.58
C LEU A 58 3.96 3.66 15.68
N GLY A 59 2.96 2.76 15.70
CA GLY A 59 3.20 1.32 15.70
C GLY A 59 3.90 0.81 14.43
N HIS A 60 3.58 1.37 13.27
CA HIS A 60 4.20 1.00 12.00
C HIS A 60 5.67 1.43 11.88
N PHE A 61 6.04 2.60 12.44
CA PHE A 61 7.38 3.17 12.30
C PHE A 61 8.28 3.02 13.54
N ALA A 62 7.75 2.57 14.68
CA ALA A 62 8.53 2.34 15.91
C ALA A 62 9.02 0.89 16.08
N ALA A 63 8.56 -0.03 15.22
CA ALA A 63 9.08 -1.41 15.11
C ALA A 63 10.24 -1.46 14.11
#